data_AF-A0A1S8KI27-F1
#
_entry.id   AF-A0A1S8KI27-F1
#
_cell.length_a   1.000
_cell.length_b   1.000
_cell.length_c   1.000
_cell.angle_alpha   90.00
_cell.angle_beta   90.00
_cell.angle_gamma   90.00
#
_symmetry.space_group_name_H-M   'P 1'
#
loop_
_entity.id
_entity.type
_entity.pdbx_description
1 polymer ?
#
loop_
_entity_poly.entity_id
_entity_poly.type
_entity_poly.pdbx_seq_one_letter_code
_entity_poly.pdbx_strand_id
1 'polypeptide(L)'
;DFNRFGKRGTYKHIDKNPTPNHGFNLKIGDPKHLKFFESSIDLLSYAALNREKLQDAWLVSMDGLKHHVISHYVEESISELRRKQTFPQSIEICVDNDRAGHIFYEKEQMKGIVDPFTNKKIRCERGIPNDWQVPKEYKATYEAVAKEMSVEPEAIMAIHKTETNLQLTNQLVSAHDVQSTFGKMLAKGEPVETIDLKEACTTVAKELKVCERADGTY
;
A
#
# COMPACT_ATOMS: atom_id res chain seq x y z
N ASP A 1 16.56 17.04 -24.40
CA ASP A 1 17.14 17.45 -23.10
C ASP A 1 18.20 16.50 -22.52
N PHE A 2 18.62 15.44 -23.24
CA PHE A 2 19.71 14.54 -22.79
C PHE A 2 21.05 15.26 -22.58
N ASN A 3 21.36 16.24 -23.44
CA ASN A 3 22.58 17.04 -23.32
C ASN A 3 22.59 17.96 -22.09
N ARG A 4 21.45 18.20 -21.43
CA ARG A 4 21.33 19.12 -20.28
C ARG A 4 21.15 18.39 -18.95
N PHE A 5 20.46 17.24 -18.95
CA PHE A 5 20.11 16.49 -17.72
C PHE A 5 20.54 15.01 -17.74
N GLY A 6 21.40 14.62 -18.69
CA GLY A 6 21.97 13.28 -18.79
C GLY A 6 20.92 12.19 -19.00
N LYS A 7 21.23 10.97 -18.53
CA LYS A 7 20.42 9.75 -18.74
C LYS A 7 18.98 9.85 -18.20
N ARG A 8 18.73 10.74 -17.23
CA ARG A 8 17.40 10.99 -16.64
C ARG A 8 16.55 11.98 -17.43
N GLY A 9 17.14 12.79 -18.30
CA GLY A 9 16.43 13.75 -19.17
C GLY A 9 15.64 14.86 -18.45
N THR A 10 15.66 14.92 -17.11
CA THR A 10 14.87 15.84 -16.28
C THR A 10 15.70 16.39 -15.11
N TYR A 11 15.44 17.63 -14.73
CA TYR A 11 16.07 18.30 -13.58
C TYR A 11 15.21 18.12 -12.33
N LYS A 12 15.77 17.56 -11.26
CA LYS A 12 15.17 17.58 -9.93
C LYS A 12 15.91 18.61 -9.07
N HIS A 13 15.17 19.52 -8.44
CA HIS A 13 15.70 20.58 -7.57
C HIS A 13 14.91 20.60 -6.25
N ILE A 14 15.59 20.96 -5.16
CA ILE A 14 14.96 21.26 -3.87
C ILE A 14 15.08 22.76 -3.67
N ASP A 15 13.97 23.45 -3.39
CA ASP A 15 13.97 24.90 -3.17
C ASP A 15 14.85 25.31 -1.98
N LYS A 16 15.27 26.58 -1.99
CA LYS A 16 16.07 27.14 -0.89
C LYS A 16 15.21 27.23 0.39
N ASN A 17 15.79 26.81 1.52
CA ASN A 17 15.17 26.78 2.85
C ASN A 17 13.94 25.85 2.98
N PRO A 18 14.07 24.55 2.70
CA PRO A 18 12.98 23.62 2.96
C PRO A 18 12.70 23.57 4.46
N THR A 19 11.46 23.79 4.86
CA THR A 19 11.03 23.52 6.24
C THR A 19 11.12 22.01 6.46
N PRO A 20 11.84 21.52 7.50
CA PRO A 20 11.92 20.09 7.77
C PRO A 20 10.51 19.48 7.88
N ASN A 21 10.32 18.29 7.31
CA ASN A 21 9.05 17.55 7.27
C ASN A 21 7.91 18.21 6.47
N HIS A 22 8.13 19.35 5.82
CA HIS A 22 7.18 19.98 4.91
C HIS A 22 7.51 19.61 3.47
N GLY A 23 6.66 18.76 2.88
CA GLY A 23 6.71 18.38 1.48
C GLY A 23 5.77 19.20 0.62
N PHE A 24 5.79 18.98 -0.70
CA PHE A 24 4.77 19.52 -1.59
C PHE A 24 3.39 19.04 -1.15
N ASN A 25 2.45 19.96 -0.92
CA ASN A 25 1.12 19.62 -0.45
C ASN A 25 0.07 20.59 -1.03
N LEU A 26 -1.18 20.12 -1.08
CA LEU A 26 -2.34 20.87 -1.54
C LEU A 26 -3.46 20.69 -0.52
N LYS A 27 -3.81 21.76 0.19
CA LYS A 27 -4.95 21.78 1.12
C LYS A 27 -6.13 22.52 0.49
N ILE A 28 -7.29 21.88 0.49
CA ILE A 28 -8.54 22.38 -0.07
C ILE A 28 -9.59 22.33 1.05
N GLY A 29 -9.97 23.48 1.60
CA GLY A 29 -10.89 23.54 2.73
C GLY A 29 -10.29 23.03 4.04
N ASP A 30 -11.12 22.38 4.86
CA ASP A 30 -10.69 21.79 6.13
C ASP A 30 -9.93 20.48 5.91
N PRO A 31 -8.95 20.09 6.74
CA PRO A 31 -8.20 18.84 6.53
C PRO A 31 -8.96 17.60 7.04
N LYS A 32 -10.19 17.37 6.57
CA LYS A 32 -11.00 16.21 6.98
C LYS A 32 -10.54 14.92 6.31
N HIS A 33 -10.02 15.00 5.10
CA HIS A 33 -9.53 13.85 4.33
C HIS A 33 -8.05 14.02 4.00
N LEU A 34 -7.17 13.30 4.70
CA LEU A 34 -5.74 13.31 4.42
C LEU A 34 -5.39 12.21 3.42
N LYS A 35 -4.61 12.55 2.40
CA LYS A 35 -4.05 11.60 1.42
C LYS A 35 -2.56 11.79 1.28
N PHE A 36 -1.79 10.76 1.60
CA PHE A 36 -0.34 10.77 1.58
C PHE A 36 0.18 10.03 0.36
N PHE A 37 0.78 10.77 -0.57
CA PHE A 37 1.33 10.25 -1.81
C PHE A 37 2.83 10.04 -1.71
N GLU A 38 3.35 8.99 -2.34
CA GLU A 38 4.78 8.72 -2.36
C GLU A 38 5.57 9.86 -3.03
N SER A 39 5.07 10.40 -4.15
CA SER A 39 5.71 11.52 -4.85
C SER A 39 4.75 12.67 -5.15
N SER A 40 5.31 13.84 -5.50
CA SER A 40 4.52 15.02 -5.88
C SER A 40 3.81 14.82 -7.22
N ILE A 41 4.34 13.96 -8.09
CA ILE A 41 3.75 13.63 -9.39
C ILE A 41 2.46 12.83 -9.19
N ASP A 42 2.45 11.87 -8.28
CA ASP A 42 1.26 11.05 -7.98
C ASP A 42 0.16 11.92 -7.39
N LEU A 43 0.53 12.80 -6.46
CA LEU A 43 -0.38 13.78 -5.88
C LEU A 43 -1.02 14.67 -6.95
N LEU A 44 -0.21 15.28 -7.81
CA LEU A 44 -0.70 16.18 -8.87
C LEU A 44 -1.57 15.45 -9.88
N SER A 45 -1.19 14.21 -10.23
CA SER A 45 -1.97 13.36 -11.12
C SER A 45 -3.34 13.04 -10.52
N TYR A 46 -3.38 12.65 -9.24
CA TYR A 46 -4.62 12.42 -8.51
C TYR A 46 -5.47 13.70 -8.44
N ALA A 47 -4.86 14.84 -8.12
CA ALA A 47 -5.56 16.11 -8.00
C ALA A 47 -6.15 16.59 -9.33
N ALA A 48 -5.43 16.39 -10.44
CA ALA A 48 -5.92 16.72 -11.77
C ALA A 48 -7.14 15.87 -12.16
N LEU A 49 -7.10 14.56 -11.86
CA LEU A 49 -8.17 13.62 -12.20
C LEU A 49 -9.42 13.75 -11.29
N ASN A 50 -9.25 14.25 -10.07
CA ASN A 50 -10.31 14.28 -9.05
C ASN A 50 -10.71 15.70 -8.63
N ARG A 51 -10.34 16.73 -9.40
CA ARG A 51 -10.50 18.14 -9.03
C ARG A 51 -11.89 18.49 -8.49
N GLU A 52 -12.95 18.01 -9.14
CA GLU A 52 -14.34 18.31 -8.76
C GLU A 52 -14.81 17.59 -7.49
N LYS A 53 -14.11 16.53 -7.07
CA LYS A 53 -14.42 15.72 -5.89
C LYS A 53 -13.59 16.09 -4.67
N LEU A 54 -12.54 16.90 -4.87
CA LEU A 54 -11.68 17.35 -3.79
C LEU A 54 -12.36 18.47 -3.01
N GLN A 55 -12.92 18.10 -1.86
CA GLN A 55 -13.45 19.03 -0.87
C GLN A 55 -12.97 18.58 0.51
N ASP A 56 -12.59 19.54 1.35
CA ASP A 56 -12.09 19.30 2.71
C ASP A 56 -10.98 18.22 2.74
N ALA A 57 -10.01 18.37 1.83
CA ALA A 57 -8.95 17.41 1.63
C ALA A 57 -7.57 18.06 1.78
N TRP A 58 -6.63 17.30 2.34
CA TRP A 58 -5.21 17.64 2.37
C TRP A 58 -4.42 16.55 1.67
N LEU A 59 -3.92 16.88 0.48
CA LEU A 59 -3.03 16.01 -0.26
C LEU A 59 -1.59 16.37 0.10
N VAL A 60 -0.78 15.38 0.46
CA VAL A 60 0.60 15.57 0.91
C VAL A 60 1.51 14.63 0.16
N SER A 61 2.60 15.14 -0.41
CA SER A 61 3.69 14.33 -0.92
C SER A 61 4.69 14.05 0.19
N MET A 62 5.01 12.78 0.37
CA MET A 62 6.03 12.33 1.32
C MET A 62 7.46 12.41 0.75
N ASP A 63 7.60 12.58 -0.57
CA ASP A 63 8.88 12.57 -1.28
C ASP A 63 9.69 11.29 -0.94
N GLY A 64 9.02 10.14 -1.09
CA GLY A 64 9.46 8.82 -0.66
C GLY A 64 8.70 8.31 0.59
N LEU A 65 8.91 7.04 0.92
CA LEU A 65 8.23 6.34 2.02
C LEU A 65 8.67 6.84 3.42
N LYS A 66 8.14 7.99 3.86
CA LYS A 66 8.58 8.70 5.08
C LYS A 66 7.47 8.85 6.12
N HIS A 67 7.52 8.04 7.18
CA HIS A 67 6.57 8.07 8.29
C HIS A 67 6.46 9.45 8.98
N HIS A 68 7.59 10.14 9.19
CA HIS A 68 7.59 11.43 9.91
C HIS A 68 6.77 12.51 9.20
N VAL A 69 6.62 12.44 7.87
CA VAL A 69 5.76 13.35 7.11
C VAL A 69 4.29 13.07 7.44
N ILE A 70 3.90 11.79 7.52
CA ILE A 70 2.54 11.40 7.91
C ILE A 70 2.22 11.92 9.31
N SER A 71 3.07 11.61 10.30
CA SER A 71 2.88 12.05 11.68
C SER A 71 2.73 13.56 11.79
N HIS A 72 3.61 14.31 11.11
CA HIS A 72 3.60 15.77 11.10
C HIS A 72 2.26 16.35 10.62
N TYR A 73 1.80 15.96 9.43
CA TYR A 73 0.55 16.51 8.88
C TYR A 73 -0.70 15.99 9.59
N VAL A 74 -0.66 14.78 10.16
CA VAL A 74 -1.73 14.28 11.03
C VAL A 74 -1.84 15.15 12.27
N GLU A 75 -0.73 15.45 12.96
CA GLU A 75 -0.72 16.33 14.13
C GLU A 75 -1.20 17.76 13.79
N GLU A 76 -0.75 18.32 12.66
CA GLU A 76 -1.22 19.62 12.17
C GLU A 76 -2.74 19.60 11.91
N SER A 77 -3.25 18.56 11.26
CA SER A 77 -4.69 18.44 10.97
C SER A 77 -5.54 18.34 12.23
N ILE A 78 -5.08 17.58 13.23
CA ILE A 78 -5.76 17.46 14.53
C ILE A 78 -5.77 18.82 15.24
N SER A 79 -4.64 19.54 15.23
CA SER A 79 -4.55 20.87 15.83
C SER A 79 -5.54 21.87 15.19
N GLU A 80 -5.65 21.85 13.87
CA GLU A 80 -6.59 22.69 13.12
C GLU A 80 -8.05 22.33 13.40
N LEU A 81 -8.38 21.04 13.37
CA LEU A 81 -9.74 20.53 13.59
C LEU A 81 -10.18 20.56 15.06
N ARG A 82 -9.25 20.69 16.01
CA ARG A 82 -9.55 20.80 17.45
C ARG A 82 -10.46 21.97 17.77
N ARG A 83 -10.32 23.10 17.07
CA ARG A 83 -11.21 24.26 17.21
C ARG A 83 -12.67 23.93 16.88
N LYS A 84 -12.88 22.92 16.03
CA LYS A 84 -14.18 22.43 15.59
C LYS A 84 -14.61 21.16 16.34
N GLN A 85 -13.81 20.70 17.31
CA GLN A 85 -14.00 19.44 18.04
C GLN A 85 -14.20 18.23 17.10
N THR A 86 -13.44 18.20 16.02
CA THR A 86 -13.49 17.14 15.02
C THR A 86 -12.11 16.50 14.83
N PHE A 87 -12.10 15.27 14.34
CA PHE A 87 -10.91 14.50 13.96
C PHE A 87 -10.95 14.26 12.44
N PRO A 88 -9.81 14.06 11.75
CA PRO A 88 -9.81 13.63 10.37
C PRO A 88 -10.71 12.42 10.13
N GLN A 89 -11.56 12.50 9.13
CA GLN A 89 -12.53 11.46 8.80
C GLN A 89 -11.88 10.30 8.06
N SER A 90 -10.85 10.58 7.24
CA SER A 90 -10.08 9.56 6.55
C SER A 90 -8.61 9.95 6.47
N ILE A 91 -7.74 8.94 6.57
CA ILE A 91 -6.29 9.08 6.45
C ILE A 91 -5.81 7.97 5.54
N GLU A 92 -5.45 8.30 4.32
CA GLU A 92 -5.16 7.32 3.27
C GLU A 92 -3.69 7.37 2.84
N ILE A 93 -3.09 6.19 2.65
CA ILE A 93 -1.72 6.03 2.16
C ILE A 93 -1.77 5.59 0.70
N CYS A 94 -1.34 6.48 -0.19
CA CYS A 94 -1.37 6.36 -1.64
C CYS A 94 0.06 6.14 -2.19
N VAL A 95 0.58 4.94 -1.97
CA VAL A 95 1.93 4.52 -2.39
C VAL A 95 1.87 3.62 -3.61
N ASP A 96 3.02 3.41 -4.24
CA ASP A 96 3.13 2.54 -5.41
C ASP A 96 2.70 1.10 -5.08
N ASN A 97 2.11 0.42 -6.06
CA ASN A 97 1.72 -0.99 -5.94
C ASN A 97 2.93 -1.90 -6.15
N ASP A 98 3.91 -1.77 -5.27
CA ASP A 98 5.12 -2.56 -5.25
C ASP A 98 5.41 -3.09 -3.85
N ARG A 99 6.48 -3.87 -3.72
CA ARG A 99 6.88 -4.46 -2.43
C ARG A 99 7.12 -3.39 -1.35
N ALA A 100 7.77 -2.28 -1.69
CA ALA A 100 8.15 -1.28 -0.70
C ALA A 100 6.92 -0.50 -0.21
N GLY A 101 6.03 -0.11 -1.13
CA GLY A 101 4.77 0.56 -0.84
C GLY A 101 3.87 -0.27 0.06
N HIS A 102 3.66 -1.56 -0.26
CA HIS A 102 2.87 -2.46 0.57
C HIS A 102 3.42 -2.63 2.00
N ILE A 103 4.72 -2.90 2.13
CA ILE A 103 5.38 -3.01 3.44
C ILE A 103 5.25 -1.71 4.24
N PHE A 104 5.38 -0.56 3.58
CA PHE A 104 5.22 0.74 4.21
C PHE A 104 3.78 0.96 4.69
N TYR A 105 2.78 0.72 3.84
CA TYR A 105 1.37 0.81 4.20
C TYR A 105 1.05 -0.07 5.42
N GLU A 106 1.48 -1.34 5.43
CA GLU A 106 1.20 -2.23 6.56
C GLU A 106 1.85 -1.74 7.86
N LYS A 107 3.06 -1.17 7.81
CA LYS A 107 3.70 -0.54 8.97
C LYS A 107 2.90 0.65 9.50
N GLU A 108 2.39 1.51 8.61
CA GLU A 108 1.56 2.65 9.00
C GLU A 108 0.21 2.20 9.57
N GLN A 109 -0.39 1.16 8.99
CA GLN A 109 -1.61 0.55 9.51
C GLN A 109 -1.40 -0.03 10.92
N MET A 110 -0.29 -0.72 11.16
CA MET A 110 0.07 -1.29 12.46
C MET A 110 0.32 -0.21 13.52
N LYS A 111 1.03 0.88 13.17
CA LYS A 111 1.22 2.01 14.08
C LYS A 111 -0.11 2.64 14.45
N GLY A 112 -0.96 2.90 13.46
CA GLY A 112 -2.24 3.59 13.61
C GLY A 112 -2.10 4.98 14.25
N ILE A 113 -3.22 5.65 14.38
CA ILE A 113 -3.30 7.03 14.88
C ILE A 113 -4.34 7.05 16.01
N VAL A 114 -4.00 7.64 17.14
CA VAL A 114 -4.93 7.75 18.27
C VAL A 114 -5.74 9.04 18.11
N ASP A 115 -7.06 8.89 18.02
CA ASP A 115 -7.98 10.03 18.09
C ASP A 115 -7.93 10.60 19.52
N PRO A 116 -7.48 11.85 19.73
CA PRO A 116 -7.35 12.44 21.07
C PRO A 116 -8.68 12.75 21.74
N PHE A 117 -9.80 12.75 21.01
CA PHE A 117 -11.14 13.03 21.56
C PHE A 117 -11.84 11.75 22.01
N THR A 118 -11.64 10.63 21.30
CA THR A 118 -12.29 9.35 21.62
C THR A 118 -11.34 8.30 22.20
N ASN A 119 -10.03 8.57 22.19
CA ASN A 119 -8.96 7.64 22.57
C ASN A 119 -8.97 6.31 21.78
N LYS A 120 -9.61 6.30 20.61
CA LYS A 120 -9.66 5.14 19.71
C LYS A 120 -8.48 5.16 18.75
N LYS A 121 -7.91 3.98 18.52
CA LYS A 121 -6.89 3.79 17.48
C LYS A 121 -7.58 3.65 16.12
N ILE A 122 -7.35 4.64 15.25
CA ILE A 122 -7.77 4.67 13.86
C ILE A 122 -6.64 4.11 13.00
N ARG A 123 -6.97 3.28 12.02
CA ARG A 123 -6.02 2.73 11.05
C ARG A 123 -6.07 3.57 9.78
N CYS A 124 -4.91 3.76 9.16
CA CYS A 124 -4.87 4.38 7.84
C CYS A 124 -5.56 3.48 6.80
N GLU A 125 -6.27 4.11 5.88
CA GLU A 125 -6.93 3.49 4.74
C GLU A 125 -5.94 3.21 3.61
N ARG A 126 -6.26 2.20 2.80
CA ARG A 126 -5.41 1.73 1.70
C ARG A 126 -5.75 2.47 0.41
N GLY A 127 -4.80 3.25 -0.11
CA GLY A 127 -4.93 4.01 -1.35
C GLY A 127 -4.03 3.53 -2.48
N ILE A 128 -3.69 2.23 -2.52
CA ILE A 128 -2.75 1.66 -3.49
C ILE A 128 -3.46 1.44 -4.84
N PRO A 129 -2.92 1.98 -5.96
CA PRO A 129 -3.55 1.84 -7.27
C PRO A 129 -3.50 0.39 -7.76
N ASN A 130 -4.58 -0.07 -8.40
CA ASN A 130 -4.68 -1.41 -8.99
C ASN A 130 -4.40 -2.56 -8.01
N ASP A 131 -4.64 -2.34 -6.70
CA ASP A 131 -4.26 -3.30 -5.67
C ASP A 131 -4.92 -4.68 -5.86
N TRP A 132 -6.20 -4.73 -6.24
CA TRP A 132 -6.93 -5.99 -6.41
C TRP A 132 -6.75 -6.62 -7.80
N GLN A 133 -5.89 -6.08 -8.66
CA GLN A 133 -5.71 -6.62 -10.01
C GLN A 133 -4.83 -7.87 -9.99
N VAL A 134 -5.37 -8.95 -10.57
CA VAL A 134 -4.64 -10.19 -10.78
C VAL A 134 -4.12 -10.24 -12.22
N PRO A 135 -2.83 -10.59 -12.45
CA PRO A 135 -2.30 -10.78 -13.79
C PRO A 135 -3.07 -11.84 -14.58
N LYS A 136 -3.47 -11.49 -15.80
CA LYS A 136 -4.29 -12.35 -16.66
C LYS A 136 -3.64 -13.70 -16.96
N GLU A 137 -2.31 -13.70 -17.05
CA GLU A 137 -1.48 -14.89 -17.30
C GLU A 137 -1.56 -15.94 -16.19
N TYR A 138 -1.80 -15.54 -14.93
CA TYR A 138 -1.89 -16.48 -13.81
C TYR A 138 -3.28 -17.10 -13.67
N LYS A 139 -4.31 -16.45 -14.23
CA LYS A 139 -5.72 -16.82 -14.04
C LYS A 139 -5.99 -18.27 -14.40
N ALA A 140 -5.50 -18.73 -15.55
CA ALA A 140 -5.69 -20.11 -16.01
C ALA A 140 -5.07 -21.13 -15.05
N THR A 141 -3.92 -20.80 -14.45
CA THR A 141 -3.24 -21.66 -13.48
C THR A 141 -4.03 -21.76 -12.17
N TYR A 142 -4.49 -20.63 -11.64
CA TYR A 142 -5.33 -20.63 -10.43
C TYR A 142 -6.61 -21.44 -10.63
N GLU A 143 -7.34 -21.20 -11.71
CA GLU A 143 -8.60 -21.90 -12.00
C GLU A 143 -8.40 -23.41 -12.20
N ALA A 144 -7.32 -23.81 -12.88
CA ALA A 144 -7.02 -25.22 -13.10
C ALA A 144 -6.72 -25.95 -11.79
N VAL A 145 -5.85 -25.38 -10.95
CA VAL A 145 -5.47 -25.98 -9.65
C VAL A 145 -6.64 -25.98 -8.68
N ALA A 146 -7.38 -24.87 -8.60
CA ALA A 146 -8.55 -24.74 -7.74
C ALA A 146 -9.62 -25.79 -8.07
N LYS A 147 -9.89 -26.01 -9.37
CA LYS A 147 -10.81 -27.04 -9.83
C LYS A 147 -10.34 -28.45 -9.51
N GLU A 148 -9.05 -28.75 -9.71
CA GLU A 148 -8.48 -30.07 -9.40
C GLU A 148 -8.60 -30.41 -7.92
N MET A 149 -8.37 -29.42 -7.05
CA MET A 149 -8.32 -29.58 -5.59
C MET A 149 -9.66 -29.30 -4.89
N SER A 150 -10.69 -28.91 -5.63
CA SER A 150 -12.00 -28.48 -5.09
C SER A 150 -11.88 -27.41 -4.02
N VAL A 151 -11.16 -26.33 -4.34
CA VAL A 151 -11.03 -25.11 -3.53
C VAL A 151 -11.41 -23.88 -4.36
N GLU A 152 -11.68 -22.75 -3.70
CA GLU A 152 -11.97 -21.49 -4.40
C GLU A 152 -10.67 -20.85 -4.94
N PRO A 153 -10.61 -20.45 -6.23
CA PRO A 153 -9.40 -19.86 -6.80
C PRO A 153 -9.02 -18.53 -6.15
N GLU A 154 -10.00 -17.75 -5.68
CA GLU A 154 -9.79 -16.50 -4.96
C GLU A 154 -9.03 -16.70 -3.64
N ALA A 155 -9.19 -17.84 -2.97
CA ALA A 155 -8.45 -18.14 -1.75
C ALA A 155 -6.94 -18.31 -2.03
N ILE A 156 -6.60 -19.01 -3.12
CA ILE A 156 -5.20 -19.15 -3.57
C ILE A 156 -4.64 -17.77 -3.97
N MET A 157 -5.42 -16.98 -4.74
CA MET A 157 -5.02 -15.63 -5.15
C MET A 157 -4.79 -14.71 -3.94
N ALA A 158 -5.65 -14.77 -2.93
CA ALA A 158 -5.53 -13.97 -1.71
C ALA A 158 -4.26 -14.29 -0.93
N ILE A 159 -3.89 -15.58 -0.84
CA ILE A 159 -2.64 -16.01 -0.21
C ILE A 159 -1.44 -15.51 -1.01
N HIS A 160 -1.40 -15.74 -2.32
CA HIS A 160 -0.31 -15.26 -3.17
C HIS A 160 -0.18 -13.71 -3.16
N LYS A 161 -1.31 -13.00 -3.14
CA LYS A 161 -1.35 -11.54 -3.02
C LYS A 161 -0.78 -11.06 -1.68
N THR A 162 -1.16 -11.72 -0.59
CA THR A 162 -0.72 -11.36 0.76
C THR A 162 0.78 -11.59 0.94
N GLU A 163 1.28 -12.73 0.45
CA GLU A 163 2.66 -13.13 0.65
C GLU A 163 3.63 -12.33 -0.24
N THR A 164 3.37 -12.24 -1.55
CA THR A 164 4.35 -11.67 -2.50
C THR A 164 3.78 -10.56 -3.38
N ASN A 165 2.56 -10.08 -3.12
CA ASN A 165 1.87 -9.16 -4.02
C ASN A 165 1.77 -9.72 -5.46
N LEU A 166 1.49 -11.03 -5.57
CA LEU A 166 1.38 -11.76 -6.84
C LEU A 166 2.68 -11.76 -7.68
N GLN A 167 3.83 -11.52 -7.07
CA GLN A 167 5.13 -11.62 -7.74
C GLN A 167 5.58 -13.08 -7.82
N LEU A 168 6.20 -13.47 -8.94
CA LEU A 168 6.81 -14.81 -9.11
C LEU A 168 8.19 -14.92 -8.46
N THR A 169 8.46 -14.09 -7.47
CA THR A 169 9.69 -14.12 -6.66
C THR A 169 9.31 -14.33 -5.22
N ASN A 170 10.08 -15.13 -4.49
CA ASN A 170 9.78 -15.49 -3.10
C ASN A 170 9.98 -14.35 -2.08
N GLN A 171 10.10 -13.10 -2.51
CA GLN A 171 10.29 -11.97 -1.61
C GLN A 171 8.99 -11.60 -0.92
N LEU A 172 8.97 -11.70 0.41
CA LEU A 172 7.81 -11.34 1.21
C LEU A 172 7.44 -9.85 1.07
N VAL A 173 6.15 -9.58 0.92
CA VAL A 173 5.53 -8.24 0.80
C VAL A 173 4.65 -7.89 2.02
N SER A 174 4.73 -8.68 3.09
CA SER A 174 4.03 -8.41 4.35
C SER A 174 4.97 -7.86 5.43
N ALA A 175 4.53 -6.81 6.13
CA ALA A 175 5.13 -6.33 7.37
C ALA A 175 4.64 -7.11 8.61
N HIS A 176 3.56 -7.89 8.47
CA HIS A 176 3.04 -8.78 9.50
C HIS A 176 3.73 -10.15 9.52
N ASP A 177 4.74 -10.36 8.66
CA ASP A 177 5.47 -11.62 8.51
C ASP A 177 4.57 -12.82 8.11
N VAL A 178 3.51 -12.54 7.35
CA VAL A 178 2.57 -13.55 6.85
C VAL A 178 3.21 -14.26 5.66
N GLN A 179 3.83 -15.41 5.91
CA GLN A 179 4.53 -16.23 4.93
C GLN A 179 4.11 -17.71 5.04
N SER A 180 3.93 -18.38 3.90
CA SER A 180 3.73 -19.84 3.84
C SER A 180 4.46 -20.42 2.64
N THR A 181 3.84 -20.35 1.46
CA THR A 181 4.28 -21.09 0.27
C THR A 181 4.92 -20.19 -0.77
N PHE A 182 4.39 -18.99 -0.97
CA PHE A 182 4.84 -18.08 -2.02
C PHE A 182 5.98 -17.18 -1.54
N GLY A 183 5.85 -16.64 -0.34
CA GLY A 183 6.77 -15.64 0.21
C GLY A 183 7.65 -16.19 1.31
N LYS A 184 8.85 -15.62 1.41
CA LYS A 184 9.81 -15.84 2.49
C LYS A 184 10.47 -14.54 2.88
N MET A 185 10.65 -14.32 4.17
CA MET A 185 11.51 -13.26 4.68
C MET A 185 12.98 -13.62 4.41
N LEU A 186 13.55 -13.05 3.35
CA LEU A 186 14.93 -13.32 2.96
C LEU A 186 15.93 -12.69 3.92
N ALA A 187 16.95 -13.47 4.32
CA ALA A 187 18.07 -12.97 5.08
C ALA A 187 18.94 -12.02 4.23
N LYS A 188 19.79 -11.22 4.90
CA LYS A 188 20.71 -10.30 4.21
C LYS A 188 21.66 -11.09 3.30
N GLY A 189 21.55 -10.89 2.00
CA GLY A 189 22.40 -11.55 1.00
C GLY A 189 21.89 -12.92 0.54
N GLU A 190 20.74 -13.37 1.05
CA GLU A 190 20.05 -14.53 0.51
C GLU A 190 19.52 -14.21 -0.91
N PRO A 191 19.74 -15.10 -1.90
CA PRO A 191 19.28 -14.86 -3.25
C PRO A 191 17.76 -14.89 -3.35
N VAL A 192 17.23 -14.10 -4.28
CA VAL A 192 15.82 -14.15 -4.65
C VAL A 192 15.61 -15.37 -5.55
N GLU A 193 14.61 -16.19 -5.22
CA GLU A 193 14.26 -17.38 -5.99
C GLU A 193 12.98 -17.14 -6.78
N THR A 194 12.88 -17.80 -7.93
CA THR A 194 11.68 -17.80 -8.76
C THR A 194 10.69 -18.85 -8.26
N ILE A 195 9.42 -18.48 -8.19
CA ILE A 195 8.32 -19.34 -7.80
C ILE A 195 7.81 -20.09 -9.04
N ASP A 196 7.74 -21.43 -8.97
CA ASP A 196 6.89 -22.18 -9.88
C ASP A 196 5.43 -21.98 -9.45
N LEU A 197 4.71 -21.15 -10.22
CA LEU A 197 3.34 -20.77 -9.89
C LEU A 197 2.42 -21.99 -9.73
N LYS A 198 2.55 -23.00 -10.60
CA LYS A 198 1.64 -24.14 -10.57
C LYS A 198 1.92 -24.99 -9.33
N GLU A 199 3.19 -25.28 -9.06
CA GLU A 199 3.58 -26.05 -7.88
C GLU A 199 3.16 -25.35 -6.59
N ALA A 200 3.44 -24.05 -6.47
CA ALA A 200 3.05 -23.24 -5.31
C ALA A 200 1.53 -23.20 -5.12
N CYS A 201 0.75 -22.98 -6.19
CA CYS A 201 -0.71 -23.05 -6.12
C CYS A 201 -1.20 -24.42 -5.64
N THR A 202 -0.61 -25.51 -6.13
CA THR A 202 -1.00 -26.87 -5.71
C THR A 202 -0.71 -27.10 -4.24
N THR A 203 0.42 -26.62 -3.72
CA THR A 203 0.75 -26.70 -2.29
C THR A 203 -0.24 -25.92 -1.45
N VAL A 204 -0.52 -24.66 -1.79
CA VAL A 204 -1.52 -23.83 -1.09
C VAL A 204 -2.91 -24.45 -1.14
N ALA A 205 -3.33 -24.99 -2.28
CA ALA A 205 -4.63 -25.64 -2.40
C ALA A 205 -4.75 -26.88 -1.49
N LYS A 206 -3.67 -27.65 -1.30
CA LYS A 206 -3.63 -28.76 -0.34
C LYS A 206 -3.77 -28.25 1.10
N GLU A 207 -3.04 -27.20 1.45
CA GLU A 207 -3.10 -26.59 2.79
C GLU A 207 -4.49 -26.03 3.09
N LEU A 208 -5.10 -25.31 2.13
CA LEU A 208 -6.47 -24.84 2.23
C LEU A 208 -7.44 -26.00 2.49
N LYS A 209 -7.33 -27.09 1.73
CA LYS A 209 -8.22 -28.24 1.90
C LYS A 209 -8.14 -28.88 3.28
N VAL A 210 -6.96 -28.85 3.93
CA VAL A 210 -6.79 -29.34 5.31
C VAL A 210 -7.52 -28.45 6.32
N CYS A 211 -7.65 -27.15 6.05
CA CYS A 211 -8.29 -26.18 6.93
C CYS A 211 -9.78 -25.92 6.60
N GLU A 212 -10.34 -26.61 5.61
CA GLU A 212 -11.73 -26.45 5.19
C GLU A 212 -12.70 -26.85 6.31
N ARG A 213 -13.65 -25.97 6.60
CA ARG A 213 -14.73 -26.18 7.57
C ARG A 213 -15.91 -26.88 6.90
N ALA A 214 -16.81 -27.43 7.73
CA ALA A 214 -18.00 -28.12 7.25
C ALA A 214 -18.95 -27.25 6.41
N ASP A 215 -18.85 -25.92 6.50
CA ASP A 215 -19.60 -24.95 5.71
C ASP A 215 -18.89 -24.53 4.40
N GLY A 216 -17.74 -25.13 4.08
CA GLY A 216 -16.95 -24.82 2.88
C GLY A 216 -16.08 -23.57 3.00
N THR A 217 -16.00 -22.96 4.19
CA THR A 217 -15.09 -21.84 4.46
C THR A 217 -13.76 -22.30 5.03
N TYR A 218 -12.77 -21.40 5.06
CA TYR A 218 -11.43 -21.64 5.62
C TYR A 218 -11.24 -20.71 6.83
#